data_AF-B0E9F3-F1
#
_entry.id   AF-B0E9F3-F1
#
_cell.length_a   1.000
_cell.length_b   1.000
_cell.length_c   1.000
_cell.angle_alpha   90.00
_cell.angle_beta   90.00
_cell.angle_gamma   90.00
#
_symmetry.space_group_name_H-M   'P 1'
#
loop_
_entity.id
_entity.type
_entity.pdbx_description
1 polymer ?
#
loop_
_entity_poly.entity_id
_entity_poly.type
_entity_poly.pdbx_seq_one_letter_code
_entity_poly.pdbx_strand_id
1 'polypeptide(L)'
;MSNIFTSEDRKQYSLSELEKYNGIDDECFEGSTDLVEINIPTSIEWIGDNCFKECTRLTCVNIPTSVTSIGNGCFKGCSSLVTINIPTSISEIKYESLSGCTSLVYFKIPISITSIENGCFKNCFKLKKINIPTSIKNW
;
A
#
# COMPACT_ATOMS: atom_id res chain seq x y z
N MET A 1 13.82 5.18 19.36
CA MET A 1 14.17 5.73 18.04
C MET A 1 13.49 4.87 17.00
N SER A 2 12.75 5.47 16.07
CA SER A 2 12.30 4.77 14.87
C SER A 2 13.52 4.33 14.06
N ASN A 3 13.50 3.09 13.55
CA ASN A 3 14.50 2.58 12.62
C ASN A 3 13.83 2.41 11.26
N ILE A 4 14.19 3.26 10.30
CA ILE A 4 13.44 3.47 9.07
C ILE A 4 14.23 2.91 7.89
N PHE A 5 13.57 2.09 7.05
CA PHE A 5 14.14 1.57 5.81
C PHE A 5 13.93 2.58 4.68
N THR A 6 15.02 3.14 4.17
CA THR A 6 15.03 4.22 3.19
C THR A 6 15.33 3.73 1.77
N SER A 7 15.19 4.63 0.79
CA SER A 7 15.56 4.34 -0.61
C SER A 7 17.06 4.03 -0.77
N GLU A 8 17.90 4.59 0.11
CA GLU A 8 19.34 4.39 0.21
C GLU A 8 19.63 2.97 0.70
N ASP A 9 18.95 2.54 1.78
CA ASP A 9 19.05 1.17 2.29
C ASP A 9 18.67 0.16 1.21
N ARG A 10 17.60 0.43 0.45
CA ARG A 10 17.13 -0.41 -0.66
C ARG A 10 18.18 -0.63 -1.76
N LYS A 11 19.05 0.34 -2.01
CA LYS A 11 20.13 0.22 -3.02
C LYS A 11 21.27 -0.66 -2.53
N GLN A 12 21.43 -0.79 -1.22
CA GLN A 12 22.57 -1.47 -0.60
C GLN A 12 22.23 -2.87 -0.09
N TYR A 13 20.99 -3.07 0.36
CA TYR A 13 20.57 -4.24 1.13
C TYR A 13 19.46 -5.02 0.45
N SER A 14 19.45 -6.33 0.70
CA SER A 14 18.36 -7.23 0.30
C SER A 14 17.07 -6.88 1.05
N LEU A 15 15.91 -7.15 0.45
CA LEU A 15 14.60 -6.98 1.11
C LEU A 15 14.42 -7.86 2.34
N SER A 16 15.21 -8.93 2.48
CA SER A 16 15.26 -9.73 3.71
C SER A 16 15.69 -8.91 4.94
N GLU A 17 16.36 -7.78 4.73
CA GLU A 17 16.85 -6.92 5.80
C GLU A 17 15.76 -5.99 6.37
N LEU A 18 14.59 -5.90 5.74
CA LEU A 18 13.46 -5.10 6.25
C LEU A 18 13.06 -5.50 7.68
N GLU A 19 13.31 -6.74 8.10
CA GLU A 19 13.03 -7.23 9.47
C GLU A 19 13.75 -6.43 10.57
N LYS A 20 14.81 -5.70 10.23
CA LYS A 20 15.58 -4.87 11.17
C LYS A 20 14.92 -3.52 11.46
N TYR A 21 13.95 -3.13 10.63
CA TYR A 21 13.33 -1.81 10.64
C TYR A 21 11.91 -1.89 11.18
N ASN A 22 11.41 -0.75 11.66
CA ASN A 22 10.03 -0.59 12.12
C ASN A 22 9.16 0.27 11.20
N GLY A 23 9.73 0.78 10.11
CA GLY A 23 9.01 1.55 9.11
C GLY A 23 9.70 1.57 7.76
N ILE A 24 8.95 1.86 6.72
CA ILE A 24 9.45 1.97 5.34
C ILE A 24 9.18 3.38 4.84
N ASP A 25 10.23 4.15 4.64
CA ASP A 25 10.18 5.58 4.37
C ASP A 25 9.30 5.97 3.17
N ASP A 26 8.99 7.26 3.11
CA ASP A 26 8.32 7.87 1.97
C ASP A 26 9.11 7.58 0.68
N GLU A 27 8.39 7.32 -0.41
CA GLU A 27 8.95 7.11 -1.76
C GLU A 27 10.01 6.00 -1.88
N CYS A 28 10.19 5.16 -0.84
CA CYS A 28 11.30 4.21 -0.73
C CYS A 28 11.41 3.25 -1.93
N PHE A 29 10.28 2.82 -2.48
CA PHE A 29 10.16 1.98 -3.67
C PHE A 29 9.56 2.72 -4.88
N GLU A 30 9.44 4.04 -4.87
CA GLU A 30 8.82 4.78 -5.97
C GLU A 30 9.50 4.44 -7.31
N GLY A 31 8.67 4.18 -8.33
CA GLY A 31 9.09 3.89 -9.69
C GLY A 31 9.86 2.58 -9.83
N SER A 32 9.83 1.68 -8.84
CA SER A 32 10.58 0.43 -8.92
C SER A 32 10.13 -0.42 -10.11
N THR A 33 11.05 -0.64 -11.05
CA THR A 33 10.82 -1.42 -12.28
C THR A 33 11.15 -2.90 -12.12
N ASP A 34 11.61 -3.33 -10.95
CA ASP A 34 12.02 -4.71 -10.69
C ASP A 34 11.20 -5.37 -9.57
N LEU A 35 10.47 -4.58 -8.77
CA LEU A 35 9.63 -5.10 -7.70
C LEU A 35 8.35 -5.72 -8.26
N VAL A 36 8.25 -7.05 -8.18
CA VAL A 36 7.07 -7.81 -8.64
C VAL A 36 6.18 -8.20 -7.47
N GLU A 37 6.79 -8.52 -6.33
CA GLU A 37 6.11 -8.82 -5.08
C GLU A 37 6.92 -8.30 -3.90
N ILE A 38 6.24 -8.05 -2.78
CA ILE A 38 6.91 -7.76 -1.51
C ILE A 38 6.14 -8.37 -0.34
N ASN A 39 6.89 -9.01 0.56
CA ASN A 39 6.42 -9.47 1.85
C ASN A 39 6.88 -8.47 2.90
N ILE A 40 5.96 -7.68 3.45
CA ILE A 40 6.28 -6.73 4.52
C ILE A 40 6.44 -7.54 5.82
N PRO A 41 7.58 -7.44 6.53
CA PRO A 41 7.79 -8.22 7.75
C PRO A 41 7.00 -7.65 8.93
N THR A 42 6.75 -8.49 9.93
CA THR A 42 5.97 -8.12 11.13
C THR A 42 6.67 -7.10 12.04
N SER A 43 7.93 -6.78 11.78
CA SER A 43 8.65 -5.69 12.46
C SER A 43 8.16 -4.31 12.02
N ILE A 44 7.59 -4.21 10.80
CA ILE A 44 7.13 -2.94 10.23
C ILE A 44 5.79 -2.54 10.84
N GLU A 45 5.74 -1.29 11.31
CA GLU A 45 4.58 -0.67 11.95
C GLU A 45 3.88 0.34 11.04
N TRP A 46 4.59 0.89 10.05
CA TRP A 46 4.03 1.85 9.09
C TRP A 46 4.73 1.78 7.72
N ILE A 47 4.02 2.25 6.69
CA ILE A 47 4.52 2.41 5.32
C ILE A 47 4.27 3.86 4.88
N GLY A 48 5.32 4.53 4.40
CA GLY A 48 5.31 5.95 4.08
C GLY A 48 4.46 6.36 2.87
N ASP A 49 4.37 7.67 2.68
CA ASP A 49 3.69 8.31 1.56
C ASP A 49 4.39 7.93 0.24
N ASN A 50 3.60 7.66 -0.79
CA ASN A 50 4.06 7.27 -2.13
C ASN A 50 5.05 6.09 -2.16
N CYS A 51 5.15 5.30 -1.08
CA CYS A 51 6.21 4.31 -0.91
C CYS A 51 6.36 3.36 -2.11
N PHE A 52 5.27 2.87 -2.68
CA PHE A 52 5.26 2.02 -3.88
C PHE A 52 4.68 2.72 -5.12
N LYS A 53 4.62 4.04 -5.13
CA LYS A 53 4.06 4.80 -6.26
C LYS A 53 4.77 4.42 -7.57
N GLU A 54 4.01 4.23 -8.64
CA GLU A 54 4.49 3.84 -9.97
C GLU A 54 5.33 2.54 -10.00
N CYS A 55 5.18 1.63 -9.03
CA CYS A 55 5.70 0.27 -9.11
C CYS A 55 4.90 -0.55 -10.15
N THR A 56 5.12 -0.28 -11.43
CA THR A 56 4.27 -0.78 -12.52
C THR A 56 4.29 -2.30 -12.70
N ARG A 57 5.27 -3.01 -12.13
CA ARG A 57 5.34 -4.47 -12.14
C ARG A 57 4.86 -5.14 -10.85
N LEU A 58 4.53 -4.37 -9.82
CA LEU A 58 4.08 -4.90 -8.54
C LEU A 58 2.71 -5.55 -8.70
N THR A 59 2.64 -6.86 -8.48
CA THR A 59 1.43 -7.67 -8.64
C THR A 59 0.81 -8.08 -7.30
N CYS A 60 1.63 -8.14 -6.24
CA CYS A 60 1.24 -8.62 -4.92
C CYS A 60 2.00 -7.89 -3.81
N VAL A 61 1.28 -7.54 -2.74
CA VAL A 61 1.85 -6.94 -1.52
C VAL A 61 1.21 -7.66 -0.33
N ASN A 62 2.03 -8.31 0.49
CA ASN A 62 1.57 -8.94 1.72
C ASN A 62 1.87 -8.00 2.90
N ILE A 63 0.81 -7.43 3.49
CA ILE A 63 0.89 -6.45 4.58
C ILE A 63 0.43 -7.14 5.89
N PRO A 64 1.30 -7.27 6.91
CA PRO A 64 0.94 -7.90 8.17
C PRO A 64 0.12 -6.95 9.06
N THR A 65 -0.54 -7.51 10.07
CA THR A 65 -1.34 -6.74 11.04
C THR A 65 -0.50 -5.87 11.99
N SER A 66 0.83 -5.98 11.97
CA SER A 66 1.72 -5.05 12.67
C SER A 66 1.68 -3.65 12.04
N VAL A 67 1.36 -3.55 10.75
CA VAL A 67 1.25 -2.28 10.05
C VAL A 67 -0.04 -1.58 10.48
N THR A 68 0.10 -0.42 11.11
CA THR A 68 -1.00 0.41 11.64
C THR A 68 -1.25 1.67 10.82
N SER A 69 -0.35 2.01 9.89
CA SER A 69 -0.51 3.14 8.98
C SER A 69 0.06 2.85 7.59
N ILE A 70 -0.64 3.32 6.56
CA ILE A 70 -0.21 3.30 5.15
C ILE A 70 -0.41 4.72 4.61
N GLY A 71 0.64 5.30 4.04
CA GLY A 71 0.66 6.68 3.58
C GLY A 71 -0.22 6.99 2.37
N ASN A 72 -0.33 8.29 2.08
CA ASN A 72 -0.99 8.84 0.91
C ASN A 72 -0.35 8.31 -0.37
N GLY A 73 -1.15 7.95 -1.37
CA GLY A 73 -0.64 7.54 -2.67
C GLY A 73 0.26 6.29 -2.65
N CYS A 74 0.28 5.53 -1.55
CA CYS A 74 1.27 4.47 -1.34
C CYS A 74 1.37 3.47 -2.50
N PHE A 75 0.25 3.10 -3.14
CA PHE A 75 0.21 2.21 -4.32
C PHE A 75 -0.28 2.92 -5.58
N LYS A 76 -0.20 4.26 -5.62
CA LYS A 76 -0.64 5.05 -6.77
C LYS A 76 0.14 4.63 -8.03
N GLY A 77 -0.54 4.30 -9.12
CA GLY A 77 0.10 3.92 -10.38
C GLY A 77 0.66 2.49 -10.41
N CYS A 78 0.41 1.66 -9.40
CA CYS A 78 0.73 0.23 -9.42
C CYS A 78 -0.18 -0.52 -10.42
N SER A 79 0.09 -0.33 -11.72
CA SER A 79 -0.79 -0.72 -12.82
C SER A 79 -0.92 -2.23 -13.01
N SER A 80 0.03 -3.03 -12.51
CA SER A 80 -0.04 -4.50 -12.50
C SER A 80 -0.66 -5.10 -11.23
N LEU A 81 -0.99 -4.29 -10.21
CA LEU A 81 -1.53 -4.79 -8.95
C LEU A 81 -2.94 -5.35 -9.18
N VAL A 82 -3.11 -6.66 -8.99
CA VAL A 82 -4.38 -7.37 -9.29
C VAL A 82 -5.32 -7.40 -8.08
N THR A 83 -4.73 -7.52 -6.89
CA THR A 83 -5.41 -7.59 -5.60
C THR A 83 -4.48 -7.03 -4.51
N ILE A 84 -5.09 -6.53 -3.44
CA ILE A 84 -4.37 -6.14 -2.23
C ILE A 84 -5.29 -6.37 -1.03
N ASN A 85 -4.72 -6.91 0.05
CA ASN A 85 -5.42 -7.09 1.31
C ASN A 85 -4.92 -6.03 2.30
N ILE A 86 -5.81 -5.12 2.70
CA ILE A 86 -5.52 -4.17 3.78
C ILE A 86 -5.78 -4.88 5.13
N PRO A 87 -4.83 -4.88 6.08
CA PRO A 87 -5.01 -5.57 7.35
C PRO A 87 -6.02 -4.84 8.24
N THR A 88 -6.62 -5.57 9.19
CA THR A 88 -7.64 -5.03 10.11
C THR A 88 -7.10 -4.03 11.13
N SER A 89 -5.78 -3.86 11.19
CA SER A 89 -5.07 -2.84 11.98
C SER A 89 -5.18 -1.43 11.35
N ILE A 90 -5.59 -1.33 10.08
CA ILE A 90 -5.77 -0.06 9.38
C ILE A 90 -7.22 0.41 9.54
N SER A 91 -7.39 1.69 9.88
CA SER A 91 -8.71 2.35 10.01
C SER A 91 -9.07 3.23 8.82
N GLU A 92 -8.11 3.61 7.97
CA GLU A 92 -8.32 4.60 6.91
C GLU A 92 -7.62 4.18 5.60
N ILE A 93 -8.30 4.39 4.47
CA ILE A 93 -7.67 4.33 3.15
C ILE A 93 -7.35 5.77 2.73
N LYS A 94 -6.07 6.08 2.57
CA LYS A 94 -5.55 7.44 2.39
C LYS A 94 -5.70 7.99 0.97
N TYR A 95 -5.56 9.30 0.83
CA TYR A 95 -5.71 10.03 -0.41
C TYR A 95 -4.97 9.36 -1.57
N GLU A 96 -5.69 9.07 -2.65
CA GLU A 96 -5.17 8.42 -3.87
C GLU A 96 -4.38 7.10 -3.66
N SER A 97 -4.50 6.41 -2.51
CA SER A 97 -3.63 5.25 -2.18
C SER A 97 -3.62 4.13 -3.22
N LEU A 98 -4.70 3.94 -4.00
CA LEU A 98 -4.82 2.93 -5.07
C LEU A 98 -5.14 3.57 -6.43
N SER A 99 -4.95 4.88 -6.57
CA SER A 99 -5.25 5.62 -7.80
C SER A 99 -4.39 5.09 -8.95
N GLY A 100 -4.98 4.73 -10.09
CA GLY A 100 -4.24 4.22 -11.25
C GLY A 100 -3.83 2.75 -11.16
N CYS A 101 -4.31 1.98 -10.17
CA CYS A 101 -4.19 0.52 -10.17
C CYS A 101 -5.10 -0.10 -11.25
N THR A 102 -4.73 0.06 -12.52
CA THR A 102 -5.58 -0.30 -13.67
C THR A 102 -5.87 -1.81 -13.78
N SER A 103 -5.05 -2.67 -13.18
CA SER A 103 -5.27 -4.11 -13.13
C SER A 103 -6.05 -4.60 -11.91
N LEU A 104 -6.38 -3.73 -10.94
CA LEU A 104 -7.08 -4.12 -9.73
C LEU A 104 -8.50 -4.58 -10.06
N VAL A 105 -8.79 -5.87 -9.86
CA VAL A 105 -10.09 -6.46 -10.21
C VAL A 105 -11.03 -6.55 -9.00
N TYR A 106 -10.44 -6.72 -7.82
CA TYR A 106 -11.16 -6.93 -6.57
C TYR A 106 -10.49 -6.17 -5.44
N PHE A 107 -11.30 -5.50 -4.62
CA PHE A 107 -10.86 -4.86 -3.39
C PHE A 107 -11.91 -5.10 -2.30
N LYS A 108 -11.51 -5.82 -1.25
CA LYS A 108 -12.34 -6.02 -0.06
C LYS A 108 -12.03 -4.90 0.93
N ILE A 109 -13.04 -4.12 1.29
CA ILE A 109 -12.91 -3.16 2.39
C ILE A 109 -12.92 -3.95 3.72
N PRO A 110 -11.84 -3.88 4.52
CA PRO A 110 -11.85 -4.44 5.87
C PRO A 110 -12.89 -3.74 6.76
N ILE A 111 -13.45 -4.48 7.72
CA ILE A 111 -14.46 -3.94 8.66
C ILE A 111 -13.89 -2.83 9.57
N SER A 112 -12.57 -2.78 9.73
CA SER A 112 -11.87 -1.76 10.50
C SER A 112 -11.87 -0.39 9.82
N ILE A 113 -12.11 -0.32 8.50
CA ILE A 113 -12.08 0.93 7.76
C ILE A 113 -13.28 1.80 8.12
N THR A 114 -12.99 2.99 8.64
CA THR A 114 -13.96 4.02 9.00
C THR A 114 -13.96 5.19 8.02
N SER A 115 -12.88 5.37 7.25
CA SER A 115 -12.74 6.46 6.26
C SER A 115 -12.05 5.99 4.97
N ILE A 116 -12.52 6.49 3.84
CA ILE A 116 -11.90 6.34 2.51
C ILE A 116 -11.74 7.74 1.95
N GLU A 117 -10.50 8.19 1.76
CA GLU A 117 -10.21 9.55 1.32
C GLU A 117 -10.39 9.71 -0.20
N ASN A 118 -10.42 10.97 -0.65
CA ASN A 118 -10.72 11.29 -2.05
C ASN A 118 -9.77 10.61 -3.04
N GLY A 119 -10.32 10.14 -4.16
CA GLY A 119 -9.53 9.62 -5.28
C GLY A 119 -8.85 8.27 -5.03
N CYS A 120 -9.10 7.59 -3.91
CA CYS A 120 -8.51 6.28 -3.58
C CYS A 120 -8.51 5.29 -4.75
N PHE A 121 -9.62 5.21 -5.49
CA PHE A 121 -9.80 4.26 -6.60
C PHE A 121 -9.91 4.95 -7.97
N LYS A 122 -9.45 6.19 -8.09
CA LYS A 122 -9.43 6.92 -9.36
C LYS A 122 -8.67 6.10 -10.41
N ASN A 123 -9.20 5.98 -11.62
CA ASN A 123 -8.59 5.23 -12.72
C ASN A 123 -8.39 3.71 -12.48
N CYS A 124 -9.06 3.10 -11.49
CA CYS A 124 -9.10 1.64 -11.32
C CYS A 124 -10.07 0.98 -12.32
N PHE A 125 -9.76 1.02 -13.61
CA PHE A 125 -10.71 0.68 -14.68
C PHE A 125 -11.25 -0.76 -14.67
N LYS A 126 -10.52 -1.72 -14.09
CA LYS A 126 -10.96 -3.12 -13.97
C LYS A 126 -11.74 -3.42 -12.69
N LEU A 127 -11.83 -2.47 -11.75
CA LEU A 127 -12.50 -2.67 -10.48
C LEU A 127 -14.01 -2.58 -10.67
N LYS A 128 -14.65 -3.75 -10.83
CA LYS A 128 -16.07 -3.83 -11.25
C LYS A 128 -17.06 -3.44 -10.15
N LYS A 129 -16.73 -3.72 -8.89
CA LYS A 129 -17.61 -3.47 -7.74
C LYS A 129 -16.79 -3.31 -6.48
N ILE A 130 -17.10 -2.27 -5.71
CA ILE A 130 -16.65 -2.11 -4.33
C ILE A 130 -17.92 -2.06 -3.46
N ASN A 131 -18.01 -2.95 -2.46
CA ASN A 131 -19.08 -2.89 -1.48
C ASN A 131 -18.65 -1.95 -0.35
N ILE A 132 -19.11 -0.71 -0.39
CA ILE A 132 -18.83 0.29 0.65
C ILE A 132 -19.72 -0.02 1.88
N PRO A 133 -19.16 -0.27 3.07
CA PRO A 133 -19.94 -0.40 4.30
C PRO A 133 -20.73 0.88 4.62
N THR A 134 -21.95 0.74 5.13
CA THR A 134 -22.81 1.89 5.50
C THR A 134 -22.25 2.74 6.63
N SER A 135 -21.22 2.27 7.34
CA SER A 135 -20.48 3.05 8.35
C SER A 135 -19.64 4.17 7.73
N ILE A 136 -19.30 4.09 6.45
CA ILE A 136 -18.46 5.07 5.74
C ILE A 136 -19.37 6.16 5.17
N LYS A 137 -19.34 7.35 5.78
CA LYS A 137 -20.34 8.40 5.53
C LYS A 137 -19.97 9.37 4.40
N ASN A 138 -18.72 9.44 3.97
CA ASN A 138 -18.24 10.33 2.91
C ASN A 138 -17.09 9.63 2.16
N TRP A 139 -17.29 9.24 0.90
CA TRP A 139 -16.29 8.60 0.04
C TRP A 139 -16.39 9.15 -1.39
#